data_AF-A0A7Y2FTY0-F1
#
_entry.id   AF-A0A7Y2FTY0-F1
#
_cell.length_a   1.000
_cell.length_b   1.000
_cell.length_c   1.000
_cell.angle_alpha   90.00
_cell.angle_beta   90.00
_cell.angle_gamma   90.00
#
_symmetry.space_group_name_H-M   'P 1'
#
loop_
_entity.id
_entity.type
_entity.pdbx_description
1 polymer ?
#
loop_
_entity_poly.entity_id
_entity_poly.type
_entity_poly.pdbx_seq_one_letter_code
_entity_poly.pdbx_strand_id
1 'polypeptide(L)'
;MGDEKLHWVANGEIVSSLDTLGLGAWDEASLLDRKGLVRLTADADGTTVRWSVFSGNWSSLYFAMDWLLHQPTPITLQYYLVGWFSETLSDPFTARERIHAIMAKSDVHLQSRTYVKPVVPDSSTHIPDILGDALAHVKAKPEYSVDLVQDPDDSRFKITRIGAKSTIAKLWGLEPVSYPCINGGSYDQIVSEVYPQVILTGQPHYGHVYAAMSFPDSPIKWFPYQRVILPQSFSDGQTGVTVLSEFSKVDISII
;
A
#
# COMPACT_ATOMS: atom_id res chain seq x y z
N MET A 1 -17.70 19.78 -24.24
CA MET A 1 -16.73 18.66 -24.22
C MET A 1 -15.45 19.20 -24.81
N GLY A 2 -14.47 19.53 -23.96
CA GLY A 2 -13.14 19.91 -24.44
C GLY A 2 -12.40 18.64 -24.84
N ASP A 3 -11.67 18.67 -25.96
CA ASP A 3 -10.84 17.56 -26.40
C ASP A 3 -9.76 17.24 -25.34
N GLU A 4 -9.76 16.01 -24.84
CA GLU A 4 -8.68 15.47 -24.02
C GLU A 4 -7.40 15.44 -24.87
N LYS A 5 -6.37 16.18 -24.42
CA LYS A 5 -5.05 16.17 -25.05
C LYS A 5 -4.18 15.14 -24.35
N LEU A 6 -3.99 13.99 -24.99
CA LEU A 6 -3.04 12.96 -24.58
C LEU A 6 -1.69 13.18 -25.27
N HIS A 7 -0.63 13.28 -24.47
CA HIS A 7 0.74 13.31 -24.95
C HIS A 7 1.58 12.24 -24.26
N TRP A 8 2.44 11.59 -25.04
CA TRP A 8 3.51 10.75 -24.53
C TRP A 8 4.81 11.54 -24.65
N VAL A 9 5.66 11.49 -23.63
CA VAL A 9 6.95 12.19 -23.62
C VAL A 9 8.07 11.18 -23.42
N ALA A 10 9.01 11.17 -24.35
CA ALA A 10 10.22 10.34 -24.31
C ALA A 10 11.43 11.24 -24.54
N ASN A 11 12.49 11.03 -23.77
CA ASN A 11 13.75 11.78 -23.90
C ASN A 11 13.57 13.32 -23.85
N GLY A 12 12.55 13.82 -23.15
CA GLY A 12 12.29 15.26 -23.06
C GLY A 12 11.51 15.87 -24.22
N GLU A 13 10.93 15.04 -25.10
CA GLU A 13 10.16 15.50 -26.26
C GLU A 13 8.81 14.79 -26.36
N ILE A 14 7.80 15.48 -26.89
CA ILE A 14 6.51 14.87 -27.21
C ILE A 14 6.71 13.87 -28.35
N VAL A 15 6.32 12.62 -28.08
CA VAL A 15 6.27 11.55 -29.06
C VAL A 15 5.12 11.82 -30.02
N SER A 16 5.45 12.05 -31.29
CA SER A 16 4.47 12.30 -32.34
C SER A 16 3.60 11.08 -32.66
N SER A 17 4.15 9.88 -32.52
CA SER A 17 3.43 8.61 -32.60
C SER A 17 4.19 7.51 -31.87
N LEU A 18 3.49 6.63 -31.17
CA LEU A 18 4.13 5.46 -30.55
C LEU A 18 4.59 4.45 -31.62
N ASP A 19 3.94 4.41 -32.79
CA ASP A 19 4.31 3.51 -33.88
C ASP A 19 5.67 3.86 -34.48
N THR A 20 6.00 5.14 -34.57
CA THR A 20 7.31 5.59 -35.10
C THR A 20 8.47 5.20 -34.19
N LEU A 21 8.21 4.94 -32.91
CA LEU A 21 9.18 4.39 -31.95
C LEU A 21 9.12 2.86 -31.84
N GLY A 22 8.28 2.18 -32.63
CA GLY A 22 8.06 0.74 -32.52
C GLY A 22 7.37 0.33 -31.21
N LEU A 23 6.63 1.26 -30.59
CA LEU A 23 6.00 1.11 -29.28
C LEU A 23 4.47 1.02 -29.35
N GLY A 24 3.83 1.15 -30.51
CA GLY A 24 2.37 1.19 -30.63
C GLY A 24 1.62 -0.07 -30.18
N ALA A 25 2.29 -1.22 -30.13
CA ALA A 25 1.72 -2.48 -29.63
C ALA A 25 1.93 -2.70 -28.12
N TRP A 26 2.63 -1.80 -27.43
CA TRP A 26 2.95 -1.96 -26.02
C TRP A 26 1.80 -1.43 -25.15
N ASP A 27 1.49 -2.16 -24.07
CA ASP A 27 0.53 -1.68 -23.07
C ASP A 27 1.10 -0.49 -22.28
N GLU A 28 0.22 0.34 -21.71
CA GLU A 28 0.59 1.54 -20.96
C GLU A 28 1.54 1.23 -19.80
N ALA A 29 1.35 0.13 -19.07
CA ALA A 29 2.24 -0.21 -17.96
C ALA A 29 3.66 -0.49 -18.47
N SER A 30 3.80 -1.19 -19.60
CA SER A 30 5.09 -1.43 -20.24
C SER A 30 5.71 -0.16 -20.86
N LEU A 31 4.92 0.76 -21.40
CA LEU A 31 5.40 2.06 -21.90
C LEU A 31 5.99 2.92 -20.77
N LEU A 32 5.31 2.96 -19.63
CA LEU A 32 5.75 3.73 -18.46
C LEU A 32 6.96 3.07 -17.80
N ASP A 33 6.90 1.77 -17.52
CA ASP A 33 7.89 1.07 -16.68
C ASP A 33 9.13 0.61 -17.46
N ARG A 34 8.93 -0.03 -18.62
CA ARG A 34 10.04 -0.63 -19.40
C ARG A 34 10.64 0.32 -20.41
N LYS A 35 9.86 1.29 -20.89
CA LYS A 35 10.29 2.24 -21.93
C LYS A 35 10.55 3.64 -21.39
N GLY A 36 10.16 3.92 -20.14
CA GLY A 36 10.45 5.19 -19.47
C GLY A 36 9.73 6.38 -20.09
N LEU A 37 8.55 6.15 -20.67
CA LEU A 37 7.72 7.25 -21.14
C LEU A 37 7.02 7.93 -19.96
N VAL A 38 6.73 9.22 -20.13
CA VAL A 38 5.82 9.98 -19.26
C VAL A 38 4.54 10.23 -20.04
N ARG A 39 3.40 9.91 -19.43
CA ARG A 39 2.08 10.20 -20.00
C ARG A 39 1.56 11.50 -19.43
N LEU A 40 1.09 12.38 -20.29
CA LEU A 40 0.47 13.65 -19.95
C LEU A 40 -0.94 13.66 -20.53
N THR A 41 -1.93 13.97 -19.70
CA THR A 41 -3.30 14.27 -20.17
C THR A 41 -3.73 15.62 -19.66
N ALA A 42 -4.42 16.39 -20.49
CA ALA A 42 -5.05 17.64 -20.09
C ALA A 42 -6.44 17.74 -20.71
N ASP A 43 -7.42 18.08 -19.88
CA ASP A 43 -8.80 18.33 -20.28
C ASP A 43 -9.38 19.53 -19.50
N ALA A 44 -10.69 19.71 -19.54
CA ALA A 44 -11.35 20.81 -18.82
C ALA A 44 -11.39 20.61 -17.30
N ASP A 45 -11.24 19.38 -16.83
CA ASP A 45 -11.34 18.98 -15.42
C ASP A 45 -9.96 18.96 -14.74
N GLY A 46 -8.87 19.03 -15.51
CA GLY A 46 -7.53 19.28 -15.02
C GLY A 46 -6.44 18.63 -15.88
N THR A 47 -5.31 18.38 -15.25
CA THR A 47 -4.12 17.81 -15.91
C THR A 47 -3.62 16.61 -15.13
N THR A 48 -3.24 15.52 -15.79
CA THR A 48 -2.61 14.36 -15.15
C THR A 48 -1.22 14.10 -15.74
N VAL A 49 -0.25 13.88 -14.86
CA VAL A 49 1.10 13.43 -15.22
C VAL A 49 1.31 12.05 -14.64
N ARG A 50 1.68 11.09 -15.50
CA ARG A 50 1.84 9.70 -15.10
C ARG A 50 3.18 9.10 -15.53
N TRP A 51 3.91 8.47 -14.59
CA TRP A 51 5.24 7.89 -14.86
C TRP A 51 5.62 6.75 -13.89
N SER A 52 6.67 5.99 -14.23
CA SER A 52 7.35 5.06 -13.31
C SER A 52 8.62 5.71 -12.78
N VAL A 53 8.77 5.82 -11.46
CA VAL A 53 9.85 6.60 -10.81
C VAL A 53 11.25 6.07 -11.16
N PHE A 54 11.40 4.76 -11.31
CA PHE A 54 12.70 4.12 -11.57
C PHE A 54 12.99 3.92 -13.07
N SER A 55 12.09 4.35 -13.95
CA SER A 55 12.32 4.28 -15.39
C SER A 55 13.15 5.47 -15.87
N GLY A 56 13.92 5.30 -16.94
CA GLY A 56 14.80 6.35 -17.48
C GLY A 56 14.01 7.49 -18.14
N ASN A 57 13.48 8.43 -17.34
CA ASN A 57 12.54 9.45 -17.80
C ASN A 57 12.85 10.88 -17.33
N TRP A 58 14.04 11.12 -16.77
CA TRP A 58 14.41 12.41 -16.16
C TRP A 58 14.19 13.60 -17.08
N SER A 59 14.65 13.54 -18.33
CA SER A 59 14.43 14.60 -19.33
C SER A 59 12.94 14.78 -19.66
N SER A 60 12.17 13.70 -19.72
CA SER A 60 10.72 13.75 -19.90
C SER A 60 10.00 14.38 -18.71
N LEU A 61 10.47 14.18 -17.48
CA LEU A 61 9.92 14.84 -16.30
C LEU A 61 10.29 16.33 -16.25
N TYR A 62 11.50 16.72 -16.65
CA TYR A 62 11.85 18.13 -16.82
C TYR A 62 10.94 18.81 -17.87
N PHE A 63 10.71 18.14 -19.00
CA PHE A 63 9.75 18.61 -19.98
C PHE A 63 8.34 18.74 -19.39
N ALA A 64 7.86 17.71 -18.67
CA ALA A 64 6.55 17.73 -18.04
C ALA A 64 6.40 18.90 -17.06
N MET A 65 7.42 19.20 -16.25
CA MET A 65 7.42 20.31 -15.30
C MET A 65 7.24 21.67 -15.98
N ASP A 66 7.90 21.90 -17.12
CA ASP A 66 7.74 23.15 -17.87
C ASP A 66 6.41 23.18 -18.65
N TRP A 67 5.96 22.02 -19.14
CA TRP A 67 4.68 21.87 -19.82
C TRP A 67 3.49 22.19 -18.90
N LEU A 68 3.54 21.74 -17.63
CA LEU A 68 2.50 21.93 -16.61
C LEU A 68 2.17 23.40 -16.34
N LEU A 69 3.14 24.31 -16.48
CA LEU A 69 2.95 25.74 -16.23
C LEU A 69 1.89 26.38 -17.15
N HIS A 70 1.53 25.70 -18.23
CA HIS A 70 0.60 26.17 -19.25
C HIS A 70 -0.69 25.34 -19.32
N GLN A 71 -0.92 24.43 -18.37
CA GLN A 71 -2.06 23.51 -18.39
C GLN A 71 -3.15 23.85 -17.36
N PRO A 72 -4.39 23.36 -17.57
CA PRO A 72 -5.47 23.54 -16.61
C PRO A 72 -5.18 22.89 -15.26
N THR A 73 -5.54 23.59 -14.18
CA THR A 73 -5.58 23.05 -12.83
C THR A 73 -6.96 22.41 -12.55
N PRO A 74 -7.07 21.47 -11.60
CA PRO A 74 -6.01 20.90 -10.74
C PRO A 74 -5.06 19.94 -11.48
N ILE A 75 -3.87 19.71 -10.90
CA ILE A 75 -2.87 18.79 -11.44
C ILE A 75 -2.82 17.53 -10.59
N THR A 76 -2.99 16.37 -11.22
CA THR A 76 -2.87 15.06 -10.60
C THR A 76 -1.55 14.42 -11.01
N LEU A 77 -0.72 14.10 -10.02
CA LEU A 77 0.51 13.33 -10.22
C LEU A 77 0.21 11.86 -9.91
N GLN A 78 0.42 10.99 -10.89
CA GLN A 78 0.28 9.55 -10.78
C GLN A 78 1.63 8.88 -11.00
N TYR A 79 2.29 8.40 -9.94
CA TYR A 79 3.62 7.83 -10.09
C TYR A 79 3.70 6.43 -9.49
N TYR A 80 4.39 5.55 -10.21
CA TYR A 80 4.64 4.19 -9.80
C TYR A 80 6.01 4.07 -9.13
N LEU A 81 6.02 3.64 -7.87
CA LEU A 81 7.25 3.32 -7.12
C LEU A 81 7.21 1.85 -6.68
N VAL A 82 6.25 1.50 -5.82
CA VAL A 82 5.94 0.13 -5.34
C VAL A 82 4.45 -0.19 -5.43
N GLY A 83 3.76 0.62 -6.23
CA GLY A 83 2.32 0.82 -6.23
C GLY A 83 2.06 2.20 -6.85
N TRP A 84 0.83 2.41 -7.31
CA TRP A 84 0.43 3.68 -7.88
C TRP A 84 0.07 4.65 -6.75
N PHE A 85 0.83 5.73 -6.66
CA PHE A 85 0.45 6.89 -5.86
C PHE A 85 -0.33 7.85 -6.75
N SER A 86 -1.32 8.53 -6.18
CA SER A 86 -2.09 9.57 -6.85
C SER A 86 -2.27 10.73 -5.87
N GLU A 87 -1.82 11.91 -6.26
CA GLU A 87 -1.96 13.14 -5.48
C GLU A 87 -2.42 14.27 -6.38
N THR A 88 -3.38 15.07 -5.90
CA THR A 88 -3.97 16.19 -6.66
C THR A 88 -3.57 17.49 -5.99
N LEU A 89 -3.03 18.41 -6.80
CA LEU A 89 -2.44 19.67 -6.39
C LEU A 89 -3.18 20.82 -7.06
N SER A 90 -3.37 21.91 -6.34
CA SER A 90 -4.16 23.06 -6.79
C SER A 90 -3.46 23.91 -7.84
N ASP A 91 -2.12 23.87 -7.90
CA ASP A 91 -1.35 24.76 -8.76
C ASP A 91 -0.12 24.08 -9.40
N PRO A 92 0.34 24.59 -10.57
CA PRO A 92 1.47 24.01 -11.30
C PRO A 92 2.83 24.15 -10.63
N PHE A 93 3.04 25.17 -9.81
CA PHE A 93 4.32 25.37 -9.12
C PHE A 93 4.53 24.32 -8.03
N THR A 94 3.49 24.06 -7.23
CA THR A 94 3.51 22.98 -6.24
C THR A 94 3.71 21.62 -6.91
N ALA A 95 3.06 21.37 -8.05
CA ALA A 95 3.25 20.14 -8.83
C ALA A 95 4.70 19.98 -9.33
N ARG A 96 5.31 21.06 -9.82
CA ARG A 96 6.72 21.07 -10.24
C ARG A 96 7.68 20.75 -9.10
N GLU A 97 7.56 21.47 -7.98
CA GLU A 97 8.40 21.22 -6.78
C GLU A 97 8.23 19.78 -6.29
N ARG A 98 7.01 19.26 -6.38
CA ARG A 98 6.70 17.89 -5.99
C ARG A 98 7.34 16.85 -6.91
N ILE A 99 7.29 17.05 -8.23
CA ILE A 99 8.01 16.19 -9.19
C ILE A 99 9.52 16.23 -8.90
N HIS A 100 10.10 17.42 -8.68
CA HIS A 100 11.50 17.58 -8.28
C HIS A 100 11.83 16.80 -7.00
N ALA A 101 10.99 16.85 -5.98
CA ALA A 101 11.19 16.12 -4.73
C ALA A 101 11.11 14.60 -4.94
N ILE A 102 10.21 14.11 -5.80
CA ILE A 102 10.10 12.68 -6.13
C ILE A 102 11.33 12.22 -6.91
N MET A 103 11.78 13.02 -7.88
CA MET A 103 13.01 12.79 -8.64
C MET A 103 14.23 12.73 -7.72
N ALA A 104 14.42 13.71 -6.83
CA ALA A 104 15.55 13.72 -5.89
C ALA A 104 15.57 12.52 -4.93
N LYS A 105 14.40 11.93 -4.65
CA LYS A 105 14.25 10.74 -3.79
C LYS A 105 14.30 9.42 -4.54
N SER A 106 14.44 9.40 -5.87
CA SER A 106 14.40 8.16 -6.65
C SER A 106 15.58 7.21 -6.41
N ASP A 107 16.64 7.63 -5.71
CA ASP A 107 17.70 6.73 -5.25
C ASP A 107 17.29 5.92 -4.00
N VAL A 108 16.14 6.25 -3.39
CA VAL A 108 15.59 5.55 -2.23
C VAL A 108 14.84 4.30 -2.70
N HIS A 109 15.54 3.16 -2.62
CA HIS A 109 14.92 1.86 -2.85
C HIS A 109 14.08 1.49 -1.63
N LEU A 110 12.81 1.19 -1.88
CA LEU A 110 11.89 0.79 -0.84
C LEU A 110 12.21 -0.65 -0.41
N GLN A 111 12.88 -0.81 0.73
CA GLN A 111 13.39 -2.11 1.20
C GLN A 111 12.29 -3.15 1.45
N SER A 112 11.06 -2.74 1.78
CA SER A 112 9.94 -3.64 2.07
C SER A 112 8.59 -2.99 1.83
N ARG A 113 7.60 -3.75 1.35
CA ARG A 113 6.20 -3.29 1.20
C ARG A 113 5.35 -3.45 2.47
N THR A 114 5.95 -3.94 3.55
CA THR A 114 5.30 -4.14 4.85
C THR A 114 6.29 -3.78 5.95
N TYR A 115 5.85 -2.92 6.86
CA TYR A 115 6.61 -2.50 8.03
C TYR A 115 5.81 -2.80 9.28
N VAL A 116 6.44 -3.48 10.24
CA VAL A 116 5.86 -3.80 11.54
C VAL A 116 6.73 -3.18 12.62
N LYS A 117 6.10 -2.48 13.55
CA LYS A 117 6.76 -1.91 14.72
C LYS A 117 6.07 -2.46 15.98
N PRO A 118 6.75 -3.28 16.79
CA PRO A 118 6.31 -3.59 18.14
C PRO A 118 6.15 -2.31 18.97
N VAL A 119 5.07 -2.20 19.72
CA VAL A 119 4.84 -1.04 20.58
C VAL A 119 4.47 -1.52 21.97
N VAL A 120 5.14 -0.96 22.99
CA VAL A 120 4.70 -1.05 24.37
C VAL A 120 3.88 0.21 24.64
N PRO A 121 2.54 0.11 24.80
CA PRO A 121 1.73 1.30 24.98
C PRO A 121 2.08 2.05 26.26
N ASP A 122 2.17 3.38 26.16
CA ASP A 122 2.28 4.28 27.30
C ASP A 122 1.09 5.25 27.35
N SER A 123 1.11 6.20 28.28
CA SER A 123 0.03 7.18 28.45
C SER A 123 -0.20 8.10 27.24
N SER A 124 0.75 8.18 26.31
CA SER A 124 0.68 8.99 25.09
C SER A 124 0.25 8.20 23.86
N THR A 125 0.33 6.86 23.90
CA THR A 125 -0.07 6.00 22.80
C THR A 125 -1.59 6.00 22.64
N HIS A 126 -2.08 6.51 21.51
CA HIS A 126 -3.49 6.36 21.14
C HIS A 126 -3.75 4.93 20.63
N ILE A 127 -4.57 4.18 21.39
CA ILE A 127 -5.03 2.83 21.05
C ILE A 127 -6.56 2.88 20.81
N PRO A 128 -7.06 2.37 19.67
CA PRO A 128 -8.49 2.18 19.43
C PRO A 128 -9.14 1.34 20.54
N ASP A 129 -10.33 1.74 20.97
CA ASP A 129 -11.02 1.14 22.12
C ASP A 129 -11.10 -0.40 22.04
N ILE A 130 -11.45 -0.95 20.88
CA ILE A 130 -11.57 -2.40 20.70
C ILE A 130 -10.23 -3.14 20.86
N LEU A 131 -9.12 -2.50 20.50
CA LEU A 131 -7.78 -3.05 20.71
C LEU A 131 -7.35 -2.87 22.17
N GLY A 132 -7.68 -1.73 22.79
CA GLY A 132 -7.45 -1.48 24.21
C GLY A 132 -8.15 -2.50 25.11
N ASP A 133 -9.43 -2.75 24.86
CA ASP A 133 -10.23 -3.77 25.56
C ASP A 133 -9.62 -5.18 25.41
N ALA A 134 -9.22 -5.54 24.18
CA ALA A 134 -8.64 -6.84 23.90
C ALA A 134 -7.28 -7.03 24.58
N LEU A 135 -6.48 -5.97 24.65
CA LEU A 135 -5.17 -5.97 25.32
C LEU A 135 -5.34 -6.07 26.85
N ALA A 136 -6.26 -5.30 27.43
CA ALA A 136 -6.51 -5.29 28.87
C ALA A 136 -7.08 -6.61 29.40
N HIS A 137 -7.92 -7.28 28.62
CA HIS A 137 -8.57 -8.54 29.02
C HIS A 137 -7.93 -9.79 28.44
N VAL A 138 -6.89 -9.63 27.59
CA VAL A 138 -6.26 -10.72 26.83
C VAL A 138 -7.32 -11.59 26.13
N LYS A 139 -8.33 -10.95 25.56
CA LYS A 139 -9.49 -11.63 24.97
C LYS A 139 -10.07 -10.85 23.80
N ALA A 140 -10.24 -11.54 22.68
CA ALA A 140 -10.91 -11.01 21.52
C ALA A 140 -12.41 -11.35 21.52
N LYS A 141 -13.23 -10.46 20.96
CA LYS A 141 -14.57 -10.80 20.49
C LYS A 141 -14.46 -11.46 19.11
N PRO A 142 -14.96 -12.71 18.92
CA PRO A 142 -14.77 -13.44 17.67
C PRO A 142 -15.22 -12.67 16.43
N GLU A 143 -16.34 -11.95 16.50
CA GLU A 143 -16.89 -11.22 15.36
C GLU A 143 -15.97 -10.10 14.86
N TYR A 144 -15.00 -9.63 15.65
CA TYR A 144 -14.03 -8.59 15.27
C TYR A 144 -12.61 -9.12 15.01
N SER A 145 -12.37 -10.41 15.25
CA SER A 145 -11.03 -10.99 15.18
C SER A 145 -10.87 -11.99 14.05
N VAL A 146 -9.62 -12.28 13.73
CA VAL A 146 -9.19 -13.29 12.77
C VAL A 146 -8.39 -14.33 13.53
N ASP A 147 -8.74 -15.60 13.35
CA ASP A 147 -8.08 -16.70 14.02
C ASP A 147 -7.12 -17.39 13.05
N LEU A 148 -5.91 -17.62 13.54
CA LEU A 148 -4.86 -18.28 12.79
C LEU A 148 -4.32 -19.45 13.60
N VAL A 149 -4.10 -20.56 12.92
CA VAL A 149 -3.58 -21.79 13.52
C VAL A 149 -2.24 -22.12 12.89
N GLN A 150 -1.30 -22.62 13.70
CA GLN A 150 -0.01 -23.04 13.18
C GLN A 150 -0.18 -24.32 12.34
N ASP A 151 0.30 -24.26 11.10
CA ASP A 151 0.38 -25.41 10.21
C ASP A 151 1.46 -26.37 10.74
N PRO A 152 1.10 -27.62 11.09
CA PRO A 152 2.06 -28.59 11.59
C PRO A 152 3.15 -28.94 10.58
N ASP A 153 2.89 -28.79 9.28
CA ASP A 153 3.79 -29.26 8.23
C ASP A 153 4.84 -28.21 7.80
N ASP A 154 4.58 -26.91 7.99
CA ASP A 154 5.45 -25.84 7.48
C ASP A 154 5.61 -24.66 8.44
N SER A 155 5.22 -24.80 9.71
CA SER A 155 5.33 -23.75 10.75
C SER A 155 4.66 -22.40 10.44
N ARG A 156 4.00 -22.27 9.29
CA ARG A 156 3.25 -21.09 8.84
C ARG A 156 1.90 -21.02 9.53
N PHE A 157 1.29 -19.84 9.58
CA PHE A 157 -0.01 -19.67 10.22
C PHE A 157 -1.10 -19.59 9.17
N LYS A 158 -2.09 -20.48 9.24
CA LYS A 158 -3.25 -20.50 8.35
C LYS A 158 -4.43 -19.81 9.00
N ILE A 159 -5.06 -18.90 8.29
CA ILE A 159 -6.32 -18.31 8.72
C ILE A 159 -7.40 -19.40 8.67
N THR A 160 -8.05 -19.65 9.80
CA THR A 160 -9.15 -20.62 9.93
C THR A 160 -10.50 -19.95 10.09
N ARG A 161 -10.52 -18.69 10.58
CA ARG A 161 -11.75 -17.93 10.77
C ARG A 161 -11.53 -16.44 10.59
N ILE A 162 -12.46 -15.78 9.90
CA ILE A 162 -12.54 -14.32 9.79
C ILE A 162 -13.84 -13.86 10.45
N GLY A 163 -13.75 -12.98 11.45
CA GLY A 163 -14.91 -12.36 12.07
C GLY A 163 -15.61 -11.38 11.12
N ALA A 164 -16.94 -11.45 11.04
CA ALA A 164 -17.75 -10.66 10.10
C ALA A 164 -17.67 -9.13 10.25
N LYS A 165 -17.18 -8.65 11.39
CA LYS A 165 -16.96 -7.22 11.68
C LYS A 165 -15.48 -6.87 11.77
N SER A 166 -14.58 -7.80 11.50
CA SER A 166 -13.14 -7.55 11.46
C SER A 166 -12.78 -6.57 10.34
N THR A 167 -11.65 -5.87 10.49
CA THR A 167 -11.13 -4.97 9.46
C THR A 167 -10.91 -5.70 8.14
N ILE A 168 -10.43 -6.95 8.17
CA ILE A 168 -10.29 -7.78 6.97
C ILE A 168 -11.64 -8.00 6.29
N ALA A 169 -12.66 -8.42 7.05
CA ALA A 169 -13.99 -8.68 6.50
C ALA A 169 -14.63 -7.47 5.83
N LYS A 170 -14.46 -6.27 6.42
CA LYS A 170 -15.01 -5.01 5.88
C LYS A 170 -14.45 -4.63 4.51
N LEU A 171 -13.23 -5.09 4.18
CA LEU A 171 -12.48 -4.61 3.01
C LEU A 171 -12.33 -5.67 1.93
N TRP A 172 -12.11 -6.92 2.33
CA TRP A 172 -11.86 -8.03 1.43
C TRP A 172 -12.89 -9.15 1.55
N GLY A 173 -13.87 -9.00 2.46
CA GLY A 173 -14.88 -10.02 2.70
C GLY A 173 -14.41 -11.16 3.60
N LEU A 174 -15.25 -12.18 3.69
CA LEU A 174 -15.09 -13.29 4.64
C LEU A 174 -14.25 -14.45 4.10
N GLU A 175 -13.88 -14.41 2.82
CA GLU A 175 -13.15 -15.50 2.19
C GLU A 175 -11.64 -15.35 2.41
N PRO A 176 -10.96 -16.39 2.96
CA PRO A 176 -9.53 -16.36 3.27
C PRO A 176 -8.63 -16.48 2.03
N VAL A 177 -9.17 -16.25 0.83
CA VAL A 177 -8.43 -16.22 -0.45
C VAL A 177 -7.95 -14.82 -0.80
N SER A 178 -8.35 -13.82 -0.02
CA SER A 178 -7.99 -12.42 -0.19
C SER A 178 -6.51 -12.17 0.06
N TYR A 179 -5.91 -11.17 -0.59
CA TYR A 179 -4.48 -10.86 -0.49
C TYR A 179 -3.87 -10.92 0.93
N PRO A 180 -4.45 -10.27 1.98
CA PRO A 180 -3.88 -10.32 3.33
C PRO A 180 -4.01 -11.70 4.01
N CYS A 181 -4.74 -12.63 3.40
CA CYS A 181 -4.97 -13.98 3.89
C CYS A 181 -4.16 -15.04 3.11
N ILE A 182 -3.44 -14.66 2.06
CA ILE A 182 -2.62 -15.58 1.27
C ILE A 182 -1.32 -15.90 2.02
N ASN A 183 -1.17 -17.17 2.38
CA ASN A 183 0.02 -17.68 3.05
C ASN A 183 1.25 -17.74 2.12
N GLY A 184 2.43 -17.54 2.70
CA GLY A 184 3.73 -17.66 2.02
C GLY A 184 4.15 -16.43 1.20
N GLY A 185 3.33 -15.38 1.16
CA GLY A 185 3.73 -14.09 0.61
C GLY A 185 4.63 -13.30 1.57
N SER A 186 5.32 -12.28 1.05
CA SER A 186 6.18 -11.41 1.86
C SER A 186 5.43 -10.67 2.97
N TYR A 187 4.17 -10.27 2.70
CA TYR A 187 3.30 -9.70 3.73
C TYR A 187 3.08 -10.68 4.88
N ASP A 188 2.61 -11.90 4.58
CA ASP A 188 2.36 -12.97 5.56
C ASP A 188 3.60 -13.23 6.42
N GLN A 189 4.76 -13.42 5.80
CA GLN A 189 6.03 -13.67 6.51
C GLN A 189 6.36 -12.57 7.53
N ILE A 190 6.23 -11.30 7.13
CA ILE A 190 6.57 -10.16 8.00
C ILE A 190 5.54 -10.01 9.12
N VAL A 191 4.25 -10.12 8.82
CA VAL A 191 3.22 -9.92 9.84
C VAL A 191 3.11 -11.09 10.81
N SER A 192 3.45 -12.31 10.39
CA SER A 192 3.34 -13.53 11.21
C SER A 192 4.59 -13.83 12.05
N GLU A 193 5.70 -13.12 11.84
CA GLU A 193 6.99 -13.33 12.53
C GLU A 193 6.86 -13.44 14.06
N VAL A 194 5.95 -12.67 14.66
CA VAL A 194 5.76 -12.60 16.12
C VAL A 194 4.83 -13.68 16.67
N TYR A 195 4.07 -14.39 15.83
CA TYR A 195 3.06 -15.35 16.29
C TYR A 195 3.64 -16.51 17.11
N PRO A 196 4.78 -17.14 16.72
CA PRO A 196 5.41 -18.18 17.55
C PRO A 196 5.76 -17.67 18.95
N GLN A 197 6.27 -16.45 19.07
CA GLN A 197 6.63 -15.86 20.36
C GLN A 197 5.39 -15.63 21.25
N VAL A 198 4.29 -15.15 20.67
CA VAL A 198 3.02 -14.96 21.41
C VAL A 198 2.50 -16.29 21.96
N ILE A 199 2.54 -17.36 21.16
CA ILE A 199 2.12 -18.71 21.59
C ILE A 199 3.03 -19.23 22.70
N LEU A 200 4.35 -19.13 22.52
CA LEU A 200 5.34 -19.63 23.47
C LEU A 200 5.29 -18.91 24.82
N THR A 201 5.10 -17.59 24.81
CA THR A 201 5.12 -16.75 26.03
C THR A 201 3.75 -16.62 26.69
N GLY A 202 2.67 -16.85 25.95
CA GLY A 202 1.30 -16.56 26.39
C GLY A 202 1.03 -15.07 26.60
N GLN A 203 1.93 -14.18 26.17
CA GLN A 203 1.77 -12.73 26.35
C GLN A 203 1.15 -12.10 25.10
N PRO A 204 0.17 -11.19 25.27
CA PRO A 204 -0.38 -10.46 24.14
C PRO A 204 0.67 -9.56 23.52
N HIS A 205 0.63 -9.41 22.20
CA HIS A 205 1.51 -8.50 21.47
C HIS A 205 0.71 -7.38 20.83
N TYR A 206 1.11 -6.14 21.10
CA TYR A 206 0.57 -4.96 20.44
C TYR A 206 1.59 -4.40 19.46
N GLY A 207 1.14 -4.06 18.26
CA GLY A 207 2.02 -3.58 17.21
C GLY A 207 1.31 -2.67 16.22
N HIS A 208 2.12 -1.82 15.60
CA HIS A 208 1.73 -0.98 14.49
C HIS A 208 2.17 -1.64 13.19
N VAL A 209 1.35 -1.55 12.16
CA VAL A 209 1.67 -2.07 10.84
C VAL A 209 1.36 -1.03 9.78
N TYR A 210 2.26 -0.89 8.82
CA TYR A 210 2.05 -0.09 7.63
C TYR A 210 2.43 -0.90 6.40
N ALA A 211 1.44 -1.24 5.57
CA ALA A 211 1.64 -2.17 4.47
C ALA A 211 1.00 -1.66 3.18
N ALA A 212 1.64 -1.93 2.04
CA ALA A 212 1.07 -1.68 0.73
C ALA A 212 0.20 -2.89 0.35
N MET A 213 -1.12 -2.71 0.32
CA MET A 213 -2.08 -3.79 0.07
C MET A 213 -2.88 -3.57 -1.21
N SER A 214 -3.15 -4.67 -1.92
CA SER A 214 -4.07 -4.69 -3.05
C SER A 214 -5.51 -4.73 -2.57
N PHE A 215 -6.36 -3.89 -3.14
CA PHE A 215 -7.81 -3.87 -2.89
C PHE A 215 -8.54 -4.56 -4.04
N PRO A 216 -9.74 -5.14 -3.81
CA PRO A 216 -10.49 -5.85 -4.85
C PRO A 216 -10.65 -5.04 -6.15
N ASP A 217 -10.94 -3.74 -6.04
CA ASP A 217 -11.27 -2.87 -7.19
C ASP A 217 -10.35 -1.64 -7.32
N SER A 218 -9.18 -1.64 -6.68
CA SER A 218 -8.35 -0.43 -6.58
C SER A 218 -6.86 -0.74 -6.69
N PRO A 219 -6.04 0.21 -7.15
CA PRO A 219 -4.58 0.09 -7.09
C PRO A 219 -4.11 -0.18 -5.66
N ILE A 220 -2.88 -0.71 -5.57
CA ILE A 220 -2.16 -0.91 -4.31
C ILE A 220 -2.13 0.41 -3.52
N LYS A 221 -2.58 0.37 -2.27
CA LYS A 221 -2.58 1.51 -1.36
C LYS A 221 -1.81 1.18 -0.08
N TRP A 222 -1.11 2.18 0.46
CA TRP A 222 -0.52 2.08 1.79
C TRP A 222 -1.59 2.14 2.86
N PHE A 223 -1.49 1.23 3.82
CA PHE A 223 -2.57 0.87 4.71
C PHE A 223 -2.07 0.82 6.16
N PRO A 224 -2.32 1.87 6.96
CA PRO A 224 -1.90 1.91 8.35
C PRO A 224 -2.95 1.28 9.24
N TYR A 225 -2.51 0.36 10.10
CA TYR A 225 -3.37 -0.24 11.10
C TYR A 225 -2.59 -0.63 12.34
N GLN A 226 -3.28 -0.64 13.46
CA GLN A 226 -2.78 -1.18 14.70
C GLN A 226 -3.36 -2.57 14.89
N ARG A 227 -2.65 -3.42 15.62
CA ARG A 227 -3.10 -4.79 15.90
C ARG A 227 -2.76 -5.25 17.30
N VAL A 228 -3.62 -6.13 17.82
CA VAL A 228 -3.38 -6.93 19.01
C VAL A 228 -3.39 -8.39 18.60
N ILE A 229 -2.37 -9.13 19.02
CA ILE A 229 -2.21 -10.55 18.77
C ILE A 229 -2.28 -11.24 20.13
N LEU A 230 -3.22 -12.15 20.27
CA LEU A 230 -3.48 -12.88 21.50
C LEU A 230 -3.16 -14.36 21.30
N PRO A 231 -2.56 -15.05 22.29
CA PRO A 231 -2.42 -16.50 22.24
C PRO A 231 -3.81 -17.15 22.29
N GLN A 232 -4.01 -18.23 21.54
CA GLN A 232 -5.29 -18.93 21.50
C GLN A 232 -5.09 -20.45 21.46
N SER A 233 -5.91 -21.15 22.24
CA SER A 233 -6.12 -22.59 22.13
C SER A 233 -7.50 -22.82 21.52
N PHE A 234 -7.56 -23.59 20.43
CA PHE A 234 -8.78 -23.87 19.70
C PHE A 234 -9.43 -25.17 20.20
N SER A 235 -10.72 -25.33 19.91
CA SER A 235 -11.56 -26.43 20.44
C SER A 235 -11.10 -27.83 20.03
N ASP A 236 -10.33 -27.92 18.96
CA ASP A 236 -9.73 -29.15 18.43
C ASP A 236 -8.34 -29.44 19.03
N GLY A 237 -7.90 -28.65 20.02
CA GLY A 237 -6.61 -28.78 20.68
C GLY A 237 -5.46 -28.11 19.92
N GLN A 238 -5.71 -27.50 18.75
CA GLN A 238 -4.68 -26.77 18.03
C GLN A 238 -4.35 -25.45 18.74
N THR A 239 -3.10 -25.03 18.64
CA THR A 239 -2.62 -23.75 19.17
C THR A 239 -2.41 -22.76 18.04
N GLY A 240 -2.62 -21.48 18.34
CA GLY A 240 -2.42 -20.43 17.38
C GLY A 240 -2.61 -19.07 18.00
N VAL A 241 -3.01 -18.11 17.18
CA VAL A 241 -3.23 -16.74 17.61
C VAL A 241 -4.59 -16.24 17.15
N THR A 242 -5.14 -15.31 17.93
CA THR A 242 -6.27 -14.48 17.51
C THR A 242 -5.79 -13.05 17.32
N VAL A 243 -6.04 -12.49 16.15
CA VAL A 243 -5.60 -11.14 15.78
C VAL A 243 -6.80 -10.22 15.67
N LEU A 244 -6.76 -9.10 16.40
CA LEU A 244 -7.62 -7.95 16.14
C LEU A 244 -6.81 -6.87 15.45
N SER A 245 -7.41 -6.20 14.48
CA SER A 245 -6.81 -5.08 13.79
C SER A 245 -7.83 -3.98 13.58
N GLU A 246 -7.37 -2.74 13.72
CA GLU A 246 -8.17 -1.56 13.43
C GLU A 246 -7.36 -0.52 12.68
N PHE A 247 -8.07 0.18 11.81
CA PHE A 247 -7.55 1.36 11.13
C PHE A 247 -7.20 2.43 12.15
N SER A 248 -5.95 2.86 12.15
CA SER A 248 -5.51 3.94 13.02
C SER A 248 -4.19 4.53 12.54
N LYS A 249 -3.87 5.71 13.04
CA LYS A 249 -2.54 6.28 12.87
C LYS A 249 -1.50 5.36 13.49
N VAL A 250 -0.40 5.20 12.77
CA VAL A 250 0.73 4.38 13.21
C VAL A 250 1.97 5.24 13.33
N ASP A 251 2.81 4.89 14.29
CA ASP A 251 4.13 5.48 14.47
C ASP A 251 5.17 4.80 13.55
N ILE A 252 4.88 4.83 12.25
CA ILE A 252 5.73 4.34 11.16
C ILE A 252 5.70 5.40 10.06
N SER A 253 6.86 5.97 9.76
CA SER A 253 7.04 6.95 8.68
C SER A 253 7.84 6.31 7.55
N ILE A 254 7.29 6.30 6.35
CA ILE A 254 8.01 5.92 5.12
C ILE A 254 8.57 7.21 4.51
N ILE A 255 9.88 7.26 4.26
CA ILE A 255 10.61 8.44 3.77
C ILE A 255 10.42 8.61 2.25
#